data_AF-A0A4P9Z5F4-F1
#
_entry.id   AF-A0A4P9Z5F4-F1
#
_cell.length_a   1.000
_cell.length_b   1.000
_cell.length_c   1.000
_cell.angle_alpha   90.00
_cell.angle_beta   90.00
_cell.angle_gamma   90.00
#
_symmetry.space_group_name_H-M   'P 1'
#
loop_
_entity.id
_entity.type
_entity.pdbx_description
1 polymer ?
#
loop_
_entity_poly.entity_id
_entity_poly.type
_entity_poly.pdbx_seq_one_letter_code
_entity_poly.pdbx_strand_id
1 'polypeptide(L)'
;VEMKRSSNDSDTYELYRKYQTAIHHDDPDDITERQFKRFLVDSPLVAKEGWPVPGLGSCHQKYYYDGRLIAVAVLDILPECVSSVYLMYDPDFADWSLGNYSALREIMLTHTLTRHHASLKYYCMGLYIHSCSKMRYKGQYRPSQLLDPDTNIWQPLANYLPHLDAHPYVTFAEDSTTPALERMADKDRPAPGIDDWHALSEDVLEDVAVFPRTRIIYANVGMQ
;
A
#
# COMPACT_ATOMS: atom_id res chain seq x y z
N VAL A 1 10.46 -1.70 -14.10
CA VAL A 1 10.33 -1.33 -12.67
C VAL A 1 11.68 -1.54 -12.03
N GLU A 2 12.21 -0.54 -11.33
CA GLU A 2 13.51 -0.60 -10.67
C GLU A 2 13.38 -0.30 -9.18
N MET A 3 14.15 -1.02 -8.36
CA MET A 3 14.17 -0.82 -6.91
C MET A 3 15.49 -0.16 -6.51
N LYS A 4 15.43 1.01 -5.88
CA LYS A 4 16.61 1.75 -5.44
C LYS A 4 16.44 2.23 -4.01
N ARG A 5 17.55 2.48 -3.31
CA ARG A 5 17.49 3.22 -2.04
C ARG A 5 16.90 4.60 -2.28
N SER A 6 16.16 5.12 -1.30
CA SER A 6 15.59 6.45 -1.43
C SER A 6 16.71 7.45 -1.67
N SER A 7 16.58 8.20 -2.76
CA SER A 7 17.60 9.16 -3.19
C SER A 7 16.93 10.43 -3.68
N ASN A 8 17.68 11.53 -3.61
CA ASN A 8 17.25 12.81 -4.13
C ASN A 8 17.79 13.01 -5.56
N ASP A 9 17.34 12.18 -6.49
CA ASP A 9 17.66 12.35 -7.90
C ASP A 9 16.66 13.28 -8.61
N SER A 10 17.17 13.97 -9.63
CA SER A 10 16.43 15.02 -10.35
C SER A 10 15.11 14.51 -10.92
N ASP A 11 15.09 13.35 -11.58
CA ASP A 11 13.89 12.82 -12.22
C ASP A 11 12.76 12.56 -11.21
N THR A 12 13.13 12.02 -10.04
CA THR A 12 12.16 11.74 -8.96
C THR A 12 11.62 13.04 -8.35
N TYR A 13 12.47 14.04 -8.15
CA TYR A 13 12.04 15.34 -7.64
C TYR A 13 11.16 16.09 -8.64
N GLU A 14 11.48 16.08 -9.93
CA GLU A 14 10.63 16.71 -10.95
C GLU A 14 9.27 16.03 -11.07
N LEU A 15 9.23 14.69 -10.99
CA LEU A 15 7.97 13.95 -10.93
C LEU A 15 7.14 14.35 -9.70
N TYR A 16 7.79 14.46 -8.53
CA TYR A 16 7.15 14.93 -7.30
C TYR A 16 6.54 16.33 -7.49
N ARG A 17 7.30 17.29 -8.02
CA ARG A 17 6.81 18.65 -8.28
C ARG A 17 5.62 18.67 -9.23
N LYS A 18 5.70 17.92 -10.33
CA LYS A 18 4.60 17.79 -11.30
C LYS A 18 3.35 17.23 -10.62
N TYR A 19 3.51 16.16 -9.84
CA TYR A 19 2.41 15.52 -9.12
C TYR A 19 1.76 16.44 -8.08
N GLN A 20 2.55 17.09 -7.21
CA GLN A 20 2.04 18.00 -6.19
C GLN A 20 1.25 19.16 -6.81
N THR A 21 1.79 19.77 -7.87
CA THR A 21 1.13 20.89 -8.56
C THR A 21 -0.19 20.45 -9.20
N ALA A 22 -0.21 19.31 -9.89
CA ALA A 22 -1.37 18.88 -10.66
C ALA A 22 -2.46 18.21 -9.82
N ILE A 23 -2.08 17.41 -8.82
CA ILE A 23 -3.00 16.55 -8.05
C ILE A 23 -3.34 17.15 -6.69
N HIS A 24 -2.37 17.80 -6.04
CA HIS A 24 -2.57 18.45 -4.73
C HIS A 24 -2.85 19.95 -4.84
N HIS A 25 -2.63 20.56 -6.00
CA HIS A 25 -2.78 22.01 -6.24
C HIS A 25 -1.90 22.86 -5.30
N ASP A 26 -0.76 22.31 -4.89
CA ASP A 26 0.25 23.02 -4.13
C ASP A 26 0.86 24.14 -4.99
N ASP A 27 1.23 25.26 -4.36
CA ASP A 27 1.94 26.34 -5.04
C ASP A 27 3.35 25.85 -5.45
N PRO A 28 3.77 25.98 -6.72
CA PRO A 28 5.11 25.60 -7.17
C PRO A 28 6.27 26.18 -6.36
N ASP A 29 6.10 27.35 -5.74
CA ASP A 29 7.09 28.01 -4.90
C ASP A 29 7.21 27.36 -3.50
N ASP A 30 6.14 26.70 -3.06
CA ASP A 30 6.09 25.94 -1.79
C ASP A 30 6.59 24.50 -1.93
N ILE A 31 6.84 24.02 -3.16
CA ILE A 31 7.38 22.68 -3.41
C ILE A 31 8.90 22.74 -3.51
N THR A 32 9.57 22.70 -2.36
CA THR A 32 11.05 22.74 -2.29
C THR A 32 11.69 21.37 -2.18
N GLU A 33 12.90 21.24 -2.71
CA GLU A 33 13.74 20.04 -2.63
C GLU A 33 14.00 19.63 -1.18
N ARG A 34 14.11 20.60 -0.28
CA ARG A 34 14.27 20.34 1.16
C ARG A 34 13.05 19.64 1.76
N GLN A 35 11.83 20.06 1.41
CA GLN A 35 10.61 19.37 1.87
C GLN A 35 10.50 17.98 1.25
N PHE A 36 10.78 17.86 -0.04
CA PHE A 36 10.82 16.58 -0.74
C PHE A 36 11.78 15.59 -0.05
N LYS A 37 13.03 16.02 0.21
CA LYS A 37 14.01 15.19 0.90
C LYS A 37 13.54 14.75 2.27
N ARG A 38 13.11 15.71 3.10
CA ARG A 38 12.64 15.43 4.46
C ARG A 38 11.46 14.46 4.49
N PHE A 39 10.60 14.50 3.46
CA PHE A 39 9.39 13.68 3.40
C PHE A 39 9.64 12.30 2.77
N LEU A 40 10.38 12.23 1.67
CA LEU A 40 10.42 11.04 0.79
C LEU A 40 11.83 10.44 0.60
N VAL A 41 12.88 11.07 1.14
CA VAL A 41 14.27 10.62 0.98
C VAL A 41 14.92 10.32 2.31
N ASP A 42 14.96 11.30 3.20
CA ASP A 42 15.60 11.22 4.51
C ASP A 42 14.76 10.29 5.40
N SER A 43 15.41 9.27 5.97
CA SER A 43 14.74 8.26 6.77
C SER A 43 15.51 7.95 8.05
N PRO A 44 14.84 7.83 9.20
CA PRO A 44 15.48 7.35 10.43
C PRO A 44 15.76 5.84 10.39
N LEU A 45 15.25 5.12 9.39
CA LEU A 45 15.41 3.66 9.29
C LEU A 45 16.85 3.32 8.86
N VAL A 46 17.56 2.65 9.74
CA VAL A 46 18.94 2.22 9.49
C VAL A 46 18.94 0.95 8.64
N ALA A 47 19.61 1.01 7.49
CA ALA A 47 19.86 -0.16 6.66
C ALA A 47 20.69 -1.20 7.42
N LYS A 48 20.26 -2.46 7.42
CA LYS A 48 21.08 -3.58 7.89
C LYS A 48 21.62 -4.37 6.71
N GLU A 49 22.89 -4.73 6.81
CA GLU A 49 23.54 -5.67 5.89
C GLU A 49 22.90 -7.07 5.99
N GLY A 50 23.01 -7.86 4.91
CA GLY A 50 22.51 -9.23 4.86
C GLY A 50 21.06 -9.41 4.39
N TRP A 51 20.38 -8.35 3.96
CA TRP A 51 19.09 -8.42 3.27
C TRP A 51 19.27 -8.28 1.75
N PRO A 52 18.47 -8.98 0.92
CA PRO A 52 18.49 -8.78 -0.52
C PRO A 52 18.13 -7.33 -0.87
N VAL A 53 18.73 -6.81 -1.94
CA VAL A 53 18.53 -5.42 -2.40
C VAL A 53 17.02 -5.15 -2.56
N PRO A 54 16.48 -4.05 -1.98
CA PRO A 54 17.21 -2.89 -1.45
C PRO A 54 17.71 -3.07 0.00
N GLY A 55 17.23 -4.07 0.74
CA GLY A 55 17.48 -4.29 2.16
C GLY A 55 16.58 -3.45 3.06
N LEU A 56 16.65 -3.65 4.38
CA LEU A 56 15.84 -2.90 5.35
C LEU A 56 16.01 -1.39 5.19
N GLY A 57 14.95 -0.62 5.39
CA GLY A 57 14.91 0.84 5.32
C GLY A 57 14.15 1.38 4.11
N SER A 58 14.23 2.70 3.91
CA SER A 58 13.46 3.40 2.89
C SER A 58 14.06 3.23 1.49
N CYS A 59 13.16 3.04 0.52
CA CYS A 59 13.50 2.78 -0.85
C CYS A 59 12.44 3.35 -1.82
N HIS A 60 12.86 3.56 -3.07
CA HIS A 60 12.02 4.03 -4.17
C HIS A 60 11.85 2.91 -5.19
N GLN A 61 10.60 2.51 -5.42
CA GLN A 61 10.22 1.65 -6.53
C GLN A 61 9.80 2.52 -7.72
N LYS A 62 10.65 2.54 -8.74
CA LYS A 62 10.54 3.43 -9.89
C LYS A 62 9.93 2.70 -11.09
N TYR A 63 8.94 3.32 -11.70
CA TYR A 63 8.19 2.79 -12.83
C TYR A 63 8.51 3.58 -14.08
N TYR A 64 8.92 2.87 -15.13
CA TYR A 64 9.32 3.48 -16.39
C TYR A 64 8.44 2.96 -17.52
N TYR A 65 8.07 3.86 -18.44
CA TYR A 65 7.40 3.56 -19.69
C TYR A 65 8.13 4.30 -20.82
N ASP A 66 8.54 3.57 -21.86
CA ASP A 66 9.37 4.10 -22.96
C ASP A 66 10.59 4.91 -22.50
N GLY A 67 11.26 4.43 -21.44
CA GLY A 67 12.44 5.08 -20.86
C GLY A 67 12.15 6.31 -19.99
N ARG A 68 10.90 6.79 -19.92
CA ARG A 68 10.48 7.90 -19.04
C ARG A 68 10.03 7.39 -17.68
N LEU A 69 10.43 8.06 -16.61
CA LEU A 69 9.93 7.79 -15.26
C LEU A 69 8.48 8.29 -15.15
N ILE A 70 7.54 7.39 -14.90
CA ILE A 70 6.09 7.69 -14.87
C ILE A 70 5.48 7.54 -13.48
N ALA A 71 6.11 6.81 -12.56
CA ALA A 71 5.68 6.73 -11.17
C ALA A 71 6.84 6.35 -10.25
N VAL A 72 6.70 6.74 -8.98
CA VAL A 72 7.60 6.34 -7.90
C VAL A 72 6.76 6.02 -6.67
N ALA A 73 6.86 4.77 -6.20
CA ALA A 73 6.38 4.39 -4.88
C ALA A 73 7.52 4.50 -3.88
N VAL A 74 7.26 5.17 -2.76
CA VAL A 74 8.15 5.29 -1.61
C VAL A 74 7.74 4.22 -0.61
N LEU A 75 8.67 3.32 -0.32
CA LEU A 75 8.42 2.13 0.48
C LEU A 75 9.42 2.06 1.65
N ASP A 76 8.97 1.55 2.78
CA ASP A 76 9.84 1.14 3.87
C ASP A 76 9.86 -0.40 3.96
N ILE A 77 11.06 -0.98 3.86
CA ILE A 77 11.25 -2.41 4.11
C ILE A 77 11.59 -2.59 5.59
N LEU A 78 10.69 -3.25 6.32
CA LEU A 78 10.79 -3.48 7.76
C LEU A 78 10.91 -5.00 8.04
N PRO A 79 11.36 -5.40 9.24
CA PRO A 79 11.57 -6.82 9.56
C PRO A 79 10.35 -7.73 9.36
N GLU A 80 9.14 -7.18 9.49
CA GLU A 80 7.88 -7.93 9.35
C GLU A 80 7.05 -7.52 8.12
N CYS A 81 7.35 -6.39 7.48
CA CYS A 81 6.51 -5.90 6.40
C CYS A 81 7.23 -5.04 5.35
N VAL A 82 6.61 -4.95 4.17
CA VAL A 82 6.81 -3.83 3.24
C VAL A 82 5.73 -2.81 3.54
N SER A 83 6.09 -1.56 3.77
CA SER A 83 5.16 -0.47 4.06
C SER A 83 5.12 0.53 2.92
N SER A 84 3.95 0.73 2.32
CA SER A 84 3.69 1.82 1.36
C SER A 84 3.61 3.15 2.11
N VAL A 85 4.52 4.05 1.81
CA VAL A 85 4.59 5.39 2.42
C VAL A 85 3.90 6.42 1.53
N TYR A 86 4.29 6.47 0.26
CA TYR A 86 3.77 7.45 -0.69
C TYR A 86 3.81 6.92 -2.12
N LEU A 87 2.89 7.37 -2.97
CA LEU A 87 2.94 7.12 -4.40
C LEU A 87 2.73 8.44 -5.13
N MET A 88 3.67 8.76 -6.00
CA MET A 88 3.56 9.86 -6.95
C MET A 88 3.68 9.32 -8.37
N TYR A 89 2.95 9.92 -9.29
CA TYR A 89 2.93 9.51 -10.68
C TYR A 89 2.79 10.71 -11.61
N ASP A 90 3.05 10.48 -12.87
CA ASP A 90 2.93 11.50 -13.88
C ASP A 90 1.43 11.66 -14.24
N PRO A 91 0.85 12.87 -14.06
CA PRO A 91 -0.57 13.11 -14.32
C PRO A 91 -1.04 12.76 -15.74
N ASP A 92 -0.13 12.71 -16.73
CA ASP A 92 -0.45 12.30 -18.10
C ASP A 92 -0.92 10.82 -18.15
N PHE A 93 -0.65 10.04 -17.09
CA PHE A 93 -0.98 8.63 -16.94
C PHE A 93 -2.04 8.40 -15.84
N ALA A 94 -2.82 9.42 -15.47
CA ALA A 94 -3.82 9.34 -14.39
C ALA A 94 -4.85 8.21 -14.61
N ASP A 95 -5.23 7.95 -15.86
CA ASP A 95 -6.22 6.91 -16.22
C ASP A 95 -5.68 5.48 -16.11
N TRP A 96 -4.37 5.30 -15.88
CA TRP A 96 -3.73 3.97 -15.87
C TRP A 96 -3.81 3.27 -14.51
N SER A 97 -4.50 3.87 -13.53
CA SER A 97 -4.70 3.27 -12.20
C SER A 97 -3.38 2.85 -11.53
N LEU A 98 -2.34 3.68 -11.65
CA LEU A 98 -0.99 3.38 -11.16
C LEU A 98 -0.94 3.08 -9.65
N GLY A 99 -1.92 3.57 -8.87
CA GLY A 99 -2.14 3.17 -7.48
C GLY A 99 -2.40 1.67 -7.28
N ASN A 100 -3.31 1.11 -8.07
CA ASN A 100 -3.62 -0.32 -8.01
C ASN A 100 -2.45 -1.15 -8.53
N TYR A 101 -1.84 -0.72 -9.64
CA TYR A 101 -0.67 -1.41 -10.18
C TYR A 101 0.49 -1.42 -9.18
N SER A 102 0.75 -0.30 -8.49
CA SER A 102 1.80 -0.23 -7.46
C SER A 102 1.52 -1.18 -6.30
N ALA A 103 0.28 -1.21 -5.80
CA ALA A 103 -0.12 -2.12 -4.73
C ALA A 103 0.10 -3.59 -5.12
N LEU A 104 -0.28 -4.01 -6.33
CA LEU A 104 -0.02 -5.37 -6.81
C LEU A 104 1.49 -5.68 -6.86
N ARG A 105 2.31 -4.74 -7.31
CA ARG A 105 3.76 -4.90 -7.37
C ARG A 105 4.39 -4.96 -5.98
N GLU A 106 3.90 -4.19 -5.03
CA GLU A 106 4.36 -4.20 -3.63
C GLU A 106 3.95 -5.48 -2.90
N ILE A 107 2.77 -6.02 -3.22
CA ILE A 107 2.32 -7.35 -2.80
C ILE A 107 3.30 -8.43 -3.31
N MET A 108 3.65 -8.40 -4.60
CA MET A 108 4.62 -9.32 -5.19
C MET A 108 6.02 -9.19 -4.56
N LEU A 109 6.46 -7.95 -4.30
CA LEU A 109 7.71 -7.66 -3.62
C LEU A 109 7.72 -8.29 -2.22
N THR A 110 6.65 -8.08 -1.45
CA THR A 110 6.51 -8.64 -0.11
C THR A 110 6.61 -10.16 -0.13
N HIS A 111 5.89 -10.83 -1.05
CA HIS A 111 5.95 -12.28 -1.20
C HIS A 111 7.37 -12.78 -1.55
N THR A 112 8.07 -12.08 -2.44
CA THR A 112 9.45 -12.39 -2.80
C THR A 112 10.38 -12.29 -1.58
N LEU A 113 10.23 -11.23 -0.78
CA LEU A 113 11.03 -11.03 0.42
C LEU A 113 10.70 -12.04 1.52
N THR A 114 9.45 -12.51 1.65
CA THR A 114 9.07 -13.57 2.59
C THR A 114 9.86 -14.85 2.38
N ARG A 115 10.20 -15.19 1.12
CA ARG A 115 11.01 -16.38 0.78
C ARG A 115 12.43 -16.30 1.32
N HIS A 116 12.95 -15.10 1.57
CA HIS A 116 14.26 -14.86 2.14
C HIS A 116 14.21 -14.58 3.65
N HIS A 117 13.10 -14.02 4.13
CA HIS A 117 12.92 -13.61 5.52
C HIS A 117 11.53 -14.01 6.02
N ALA A 118 11.45 -15.15 6.71
CA ALA A 118 10.19 -15.73 7.17
C ALA A 118 9.37 -14.82 8.12
N SER A 119 9.99 -13.83 8.75
CA SER A 119 9.30 -12.82 9.57
C SER A 119 8.54 -11.79 8.72
N LEU A 120 9.04 -11.46 7.52
CA LEU A 120 8.44 -10.49 6.61
C LEU A 120 7.30 -11.16 5.87
N LYS A 121 6.06 -10.83 6.23
CA LYS A 121 4.85 -11.51 5.71
C LYS A 121 3.65 -10.58 5.54
N TYR A 122 3.85 -9.29 5.82
CA TYR A 122 2.80 -8.29 5.76
C TYR A 122 3.12 -7.24 4.71
N TYR A 123 2.08 -6.78 4.03
CA TYR A 123 2.13 -5.59 3.20
C TYR A 123 1.29 -4.51 3.87
N CYS A 124 1.91 -3.44 4.35
CA CYS A 124 1.23 -2.35 5.04
C CYS A 124 0.87 -1.24 4.04
N MET A 125 -0.41 -0.97 3.84
CA MET A 125 -0.91 0.06 2.90
C MET A 125 -1.16 1.42 3.57
N GLY A 126 -0.79 1.57 4.84
CA GLY A 126 -0.99 2.78 5.63
C GLY A 126 -2.47 2.98 6.04
N LEU A 127 -2.87 4.24 6.18
CA LEU A 127 -4.20 4.62 6.68
C LEU A 127 -5.32 4.11 5.75
N TYR A 128 -6.50 3.86 6.32
CA TYR A 128 -7.74 3.49 5.64
C TYR A 128 -8.93 4.19 6.29
N ILE A 129 -9.66 4.94 5.47
CA ILE A 129 -10.91 5.59 5.82
C ILE A 129 -11.96 5.00 4.90
N HIS A 130 -12.89 4.22 5.45
CA HIS A 130 -13.83 3.44 4.65
C HIS A 130 -14.78 4.30 3.79
N SER A 131 -15.15 5.48 4.31
CA SER A 131 -15.97 6.47 3.60
C SER A 131 -15.21 7.22 2.50
N CYS A 132 -13.87 7.17 2.47
CA CYS A 132 -13.06 7.86 1.46
C CYS A 132 -12.91 7.00 0.20
N SER A 133 -13.52 7.43 -0.91
CA SER A 133 -13.46 6.73 -2.20
C SER A 133 -12.04 6.44 -2.67
N LYS A 134 -11.11 7.40 -2.50
CA LYS A 134 -9.68 7.25 -2.83
C LYS A 134 -8.96 6.15 -2.03
N MET A 135 -9.54 5.70 -0.92
CA MET A 135 -8.94 4.70 -0.03
C MET A 135 -9.69 3.36 -0.03
N ARG A 136 -10.92 3.31 -0.54
CA ARG A 136 -11.74 2.08 -0.57
C ARG A 136 -11.02 0.91 -1.25
N TYR A 137 -10.19 1.18 -2.26
CA TYR A 137 -9.44 0.15 -3.00
C TYR A 137 -8.53 -0.70 -2.10
N LYS A 138 -7.97 -0.13 -1.02
CA LYS A 138 -7.08 -0.85 -0.11
C LYS A 138 -7.76 -2.04 0.57
N GLY A 139 -9.07 -1.92 0.84
CA GLY A 139 -9.87 -2.98 1.44
C GLY A 139 -10.27 -4.10 0.49
N GLN A 140 -9.97 -3.97 -0.81
CA GLN A 140 -10.30 -4.97 -1.81
C GLN A 140 -9.22 -6.06 -1.94
N TYR A 141 -7.98 -5.80 -1.48
CA TYR A 141 -6.93 -6.81 -1.40
C TYR A 141 -7.20 -7.77 -0.23
N ARG A 142 -6.99 -9.07 -0.46
CA ARG A 142 -7.31 -10.13 0.50
C ARG A 142 -6.14 -11.13 0.65
N PRO A 143 -5.91 -11.68 1.86
CA PRO A 143 -6.56 -11.32 3.12
C PRO A 143 -6.08 -9.94 3.63
N SER A 144 -6.99 -9.15 4.21
CA SER A 144 -6.69 -7.83 4.77
C SER A 144 -7.10 -7.70 6.24
N GLN A 145 -6.32 -6.91 6.98
CA GLN A 145 -6.51 -6.64 8.40
C GLN A 145 -6.54 -5.13 8.67
N LEU A 146 -7.44 -4.71 9.55
CA LEU A 146 -7.50 -3.36 10.12
C LEU A 146 -6.77 -3.34 11.47
N LEU A 147 -6.01 -2.28 11.73
CA LEU A 147 -5.55 -1.99 13.09
C LEU A 147 -6.64 -1.24 13.83
N ASP A 148 -7.09 -1.81 14.95
CA ASP A 148 -7.94 -1.11 15.90
C ASP A 148 -7.11 -0.02 16.63
N PRO A 149 -7.49 1.26 16.54
CA PRO A 149 -6.76 2.35 17.18
C PRO A 149 -6.81 2.29 18.72
N ASP A 150 -7.83 1.68 19.31
CA ASP A 150 -8.03 1.64 20.76
C ASP A 150 -7.20 0.50 21.39
N THR A 151 -7.25 -0.69 20.79
CA THR A 151 -6.57 -1.88 21.34
C THR A 151 -5.19 -2.13 20.73
N ASN A 152 -4.86 -1.51 19.59
CA ASN A 152 -3.69 -1.82 18.76
C ASN A 152 -3.64 -3.30 18.30
N ILE A 153 -4.80 -3.93 18.17
CA ILE A 153 -4.92 -5.32 17.68
C ILE A 153 -5.33 -5.32 16.21
N TRP A 154 -4.68 -6.19 15.43
CA TRP A 154 -5.02 -6.41 14.02
C TRP A 154 -6.24 -7.33 13.88
N GLN A 155 -7.33 -6.78 13.36
CA GLN A 155 -8.60 -7.46 13.15
C GLN A 155 -8.83 -7.78 11.66
N PRO A 156 -9.43 -8.92 11.27
CA PRO A 156 -9.78 -9.19 9.87
C PRO A 156 -10.77 -8.13 9.34
N LEU A 157 -10.44 -7.47 8.24
CA LEU A 157 -11.30 -6.43 7.64
C LEU A 157 -12.71 -6.97 7.34
N ALA A 158 -12.80 -8.21 6.85
CA ALA A 158 -14.06 -8.86 6.48
C ALA A 158 -15.12 -8.86 7.60
N ASN A 159 -14.69 -8.97 8.86
CA ASN A 159 -15.60 -9.00 10.01
C ASN A 159 -16.26 -7.63 10.27
N TYR A 160 -15.63 -6.55 9.80
CA TYR A 160 -16.06 -5.17 10.06
C TYR A 160 -16.65 -4.48 8.83
N LEU A 161 -16.53 -5.05 7.63
CA LEU A 161 -17.12 -4.48 6.41
C LEU A 161 -18.62 -4.15 6.56
N PRO A 162 -19.49 -5.05 7.07
CA PRO A 162 -20.91 -4.73 7.22
C PRO A 162 -21.16 -3.53 8.16
N HIS A 163 -20.36 -3.40 9.21
CA HIS A 163 -20.46 -2.30 10.17
C HIS A 163 -20.00 -0.99 9.55
N LEU A 164 -18.91 -1.02 8.79
CA LEU A 164 -18.31 0.13 8.10
C LEU A 164 -19.19 0.62 6.93
N ASP A 165 -19.88 -0.29 6.24
CA ASP A 165 -20.84 0.08 5.19
C ASP A 165 -22.10 0.74 5.79
N ALA A 166 -22.50 0.33 7.01
CA ALA A 166 -23.69 0.84 7.69
C ALA A 166 -23.46 2.14 8.48
N HIS A 167 -22.24 2.37 8.99
CA HIS A 167 -21.95 3.49 9.88
C HIS A 167 -20.68 4.25 9.46
N PRO A 168 -20.69 5.59 9.53
CA PRO A 168 -19.49 6.40 9.28
C PRO A 168 -18.41 6.18 10.34
N TYR A 169 -18.78 5.66 11.52
CA TYR A 169 -17.90 5.36 12.63
C TYR A 169 -18.19 3.97 13.20
N VAL A 170 -17.14 3.19 13.44
CA VAL A 170 -17.19 1.86 14.04
C VAL A 170 -16.13 1.78 15.13
N THR A 171 -16.55 1.42 16.34
CA THR A 171 -15.67 1.04 17.45
C THR A 171 -15.39 -0.45 17.41
N PHE A 172 -14.15 -0.84 17.68
CA PHE A 172 -13.73 -2.25 17.73
C PHE A 172 -13.76 -2.82 19.16
N ALA A 173 -14.03 -1.97 20.16
CA ALA A 173 -14.18 -2.36 21.55
C ALA A 173 -15.46 -3.19 21.75
N GLU A 174 -15.26 -4.50 21.96
CA GLU A 174 -16.19 -5.53 22.43
C GLU A 174 -17.70 -5.37 22.14
N ASP A 175 -18.14 -5.92 20.99
CA ASP A 175 -19.32 -6.79 20.98
C ASP A 175 -18.83 -8.23 20.88
N SER A 176 -18.57 -8.85 22.04
CA SER A 176 -18.13 -10.24 22.23
C SER A 176 -19.18 -11.29 21.82
N THR A 177 -20.19 -10.91 21.04
CA THR A 177 -21.29 -11.78 20.60
C THR A 177 -21.29 -12.10 19.11
N THR A 178 -20.36 -11.55 18.31
CA THR A 178 -20.27 -11.96 16.90
C THR A 178 -19.56 -13.31 16.84
N PRO A 179 -20.24 -14.42 16.43
CA PRO A 179 -19.56 -15.67 16.17
C PRO A 179 -18.47 -15.38 15.16
N ALA A 180 -17.28 -15.99 15.32
CA ALA A 180 -16.25 -15.96 14.29
C ALA A 180 -16.92 -16.40 12.98
N LEU A 181 -17.29 -15.43 12.13
CA LEU A 181 -17.80 -15.71 10.80
C LEU A 181 -16.72 -16.57 10.18
N GLU A 182 -17.10 -17.83 9.91
CA GLU A 182 -16.24 -18.81 9.26
C GLU A 182 -15.52 -18.10 8.13
N ARG A 183 -14.24 -18.41 7.93
CA ARG A 183 -13.37 -17.83 6.89
C ARG A 183 -14.11 -17.80 5.56
N MET A 184 -14.89 -16.74 5.31
CA MET A 184 -15.51 -16.48 4.04
C MET A 184 -14.38 -15.90 3.21
N ALA A 185 -13.52 -16.80 2.73
CA ALA A 185 -12.87 -16.61 1.47
C ALA A 185 -14.02 -16.46 0.47
N ASP A 186 -14.50 -15.24 0.31
CA ASP A 186 -15.25 -14.83 -0.84
C ASP A 186 -14.25 -14.91 -2.01
N LYS A 187 -14.09 -16.15 -2.52
CA LYS A 187 -13.15 -16.56 -3.56
C LYS A 187 -13.56 -16.03 -4.94
N ASP A 188 -14.78 -15.50 -5.04
CA ASP A 188 -15.40 -15.16 -6.31
C ASP A 188 -15.29 -13.68 -6.67
N ARG A 189 -14.78 -12.82 -5.77
CA ARG A 189 -14.54 -11.40 -6.09
C ARG A 189 -13.14 -11.20 -6.70
N PRO A 190 -13.02 -10.63 -7.92
CA PRO A 190 -11.74 -10.27 -8.54
C PRO A 190 -10.90 -9.34 -7.67
N ALA A 191 -9.57 -9.54 -7.65
CA ALA A 191 -8.68 -8.55 -7.05
C ALA A 191 -8.74 -7.24 -7.86
N PRO A 192 -8.44 -6.09 -7.25
CA PRO A 192 -8.46 -4.81 -7.94
C PRO A 192 -7.63 -4.83 -9.23
N GLY A 193 -8.25 -4.51 -10.36
CA GLY A 193 -7.60 -4.49 -11.67
C GLY A 193 -7.53 -5.85 -12.39
N ILE A 194 -8.19 -6.89 -11.88
CA ILE A 194 -8.45 -8.14 -12.58
C ILE A 194 -9.95 -8.20 -12.84
N ASP A 195 -10.37 -8.33 -14.09
CA ASP A 195 -11.81 -8.39 -14.42
C ASP A 195 -12.38 -9.82 -14.32
N ASP A 196 -11.52 -10.84 -14.47
CA ASP A 196 -11.90 -12.26 -14.46
C ASP A 196 -10.77 -13.16 -13.91
N TRP A 197 -11.02 -13.85 -12.78
CA TRP A 197 -10.09 -14.84 -12.21
C TRP A 197 -9.89 -16.06 -13.09
N HIS A 198 -10.90 -16.43 -13.88
CA HIS A 198 -10.90 -17.64 -14.70
C HIS A 198 -10.02 -17.50 -15.95
N ALA A 199 -9.54 -16.29 -16.25
CA ALA A 199 -8.58 -16.03 -17.32
C ALA A 199 -7.11 -16.32 -16.92
N LEU A 200 -6.83 -16.60 -15.64
CA LEU A 200 -5.50 -16.90 -15.12
C LEU A 200 -5.29 -18.42 -14.95
N SER A 201 -4.09 -18.93 -15.23
CA SER A 201 -3.80 -20.37 -15.06
C SER A 201 -3.78 -20.78 -13.59
N GLU A 202 -4.14 -22.04 -13.28
CA GLU A 202 -4.16 -22.56 -11.90
C GLU A 202 -2.81 -22.43 -11.20
N ASP A 203 -1.70 -22.56 -11.93
CA ASP A 203 -0.34 -22.39 -11.40
C ASP A 203 -0.08 -20.95 -10.92
N VAL A 204 -0.64 -19.96 -11.62
CA VAL A 204 -0.61 -18.55 -11.21
C VAL A 204 -1.49 -18.35 -9.98
N LEU A 205 -2.66 -19.00 -9.92
CA LEU A 205 -3.60 -18.88 -8.80
C LEU A 205 -3.05 -19.48 -7.50
N GLU A 206 -2.27 -20.56 -7.53
CA GLU A 206 -1.63 -21.15 -6.35
C GLU A 206 -0.52 -20.25 -5.76
N ASP A 207 0.31 -19.61 -6.60
CA ASP A 207 1.31 -18.62 -6.17
C ASP A 207 0.66 -17.29 -5.73
N VAL A 208 -0.50 -16.94 -6.29
CA VAL A 208 -1.32 -15.76 -5.97
C VAL A 208 -2.09 -15.95 -4.65
N ALA A 209 -2.50 -17.17 -4.30
CA ALA A 209 -3.25 -17.47 -3.08
C ALA A 209 -2.46 -17.22 -1.78
N VAL A 210 -1.12 -17.16 -1.85
CA VAL A 210 -0.24 -16.76 -0.73
C VAL A 210 0.03 -15.26 -0.82
N PHE A 211 -1.03 -14.46 -0.82
CA PHE A 211 -0.86 -13.03 -0.66
C PHE A 211 -0.30 -12.73 0.74
N PRO A 212 0.70 -11.84 0.87
CA PRO A 212 1.04 -11.27 2.17
C PRO A 212 -0.22 -10.70 2.80
N ARG A 213 -0.35 -10.88 4.12
CA ARG A 213 -1.49 -10.30 4.84
C ARG A 213 -1.41 -8.79 4.71
N THR A 214 -2.40 -8.21 4.04
CA THR A 214 -2.46 -6.76 3.84
C THR A 214 -2.90 -6.12 5.14
N ARG A 215 -2.16 -5.10 5.59
CA ARG A 215 -2.42 -4.38 6.84
C ARG A 215 -2.74 -2.94 6.52
N ILE A 216 -3.89 -2.49 6.99
CA ILE A 216 -4.36 -1.11 6.88
C ILE A 216 -4.66 -0.55 8.27
N ILE A 217 -4.25 0.68 8.52
CA ILE A 217 -4.50 1.35 9.80
C ILE A 217 -5.83 2.07 9.70
N TYR A 218 -6.82 1.70 10.51
CA TYR A 218 -8.10 2.40 10.47
C TYR A 218 -7.94 3.80 11.05
N ALA A 219 -8.29 4.81 10.26
CA ALA A 219 -8.33 6.20 10.72
C ALA A 219 -9.78 6.65 10.78
N ASN A 220 -10.24 6.97 11.99
CA ASN A 220 -11.53 7.58 12.17
C ASN A 220 -11.41 9.08 11.87
N VAL A 221 -12.08 9.56 10.82
CA VAL A 221 -12.25 11.01 10.63
C VAL A 221 -13.65 11.34 11.11
N GLY A 222 -13.76 11.72 12.38
CA GLY A 222 -14.93 12.47 12.81
C GLY A 222 -14.96 13.75 11.99
N MET A 223 -15.89 13.88 11.05
CA MET A 223 -16.27 15.21 10.57
C MET A 223 -16.95 15.89 11.76
N GLN A 224 -16.19 16.70 12.49
CA GLN A 224 -16.76 17.84 13.23
C GLN A 224 -17.03 18.97 12.24
#